data_AF-A0A8B8FWI6-F1
#
_entry.id   AF-A0A8B8FWI6-F1
#
_cell.length_a   1.000
_cell.length_b   1.000
_cell.length_c   1.000
_cell.angle_alpha   90.00
_cell.angle_beta   90.00
_cell.angle_gamma   90.00
#
_symmetry.space_group_name_H-M   'P 1'
#
loop_
_entity.id
_entity.type
_entity.pdbx_description
1 polymer ?
#
loop_
_entity_poly.entity_id
_entity_poly.type
_entity_poly.pdbx_seq_one_letter_code
_entity_poly.pdbx_strand_id
1 'polypeptide(L)'
;MLKYTNIKLELLTDYDMLLIIEKGIRGGLTQASKRYAKVNNKKIPDFNQTNPKLWLVYQDYNNLYGWAMSRYMSYGGFKWVESTLDGLETLTYTSEIDRIFEVDISYPKELHDMLNDIPFLLQNSIPPGSKNKKLMATLHHKKNYIIYYNNLQQAIENGLLYSLIS
;
A
#
# COMPACT_ATOMS: atom_id res chain seq x y z
N MET A 1 22.30 -0.18 -8.45
CA MET A 1 21.85 -1.56 -8.24
C MET A 1 21.93 -2.37 -9.51
N LEU A 2 21.15 -2.05 -10.55
CA LEU A 2 21.18 -2.77 -11.85
C LEU A 2 22.59 -2.86 -12.47
N LYS A 3 23.37 -1.77 -12.44
CA LYS A 3 24.79 -1.76 -12.89
C LYS A 3 25.68 -2.77 -12.14
N TYR A 4 25.39 -3.02 -10.86
CA TYR A 4 26.18 -3.93 -10.02
C TYR A 4 25.67 -5.37 -10.07
N THR A 5 24.37 -5.56 -10.28
CA THR A 5 23.74 -6.89 -10.35
C THR A 5 23.73 -7.48 -11.76
N ASN A 6 24.02 -6.66 -12.80
CA ASN A 6 23.91 -7.03 -14.21
C ASN A 6 22.52 -7.55 -14.63
N ILE A 7 21.48 -7.27 -13.82
CA ILE A 7 20.10 -7.60 -14.13
C ILE A 7 19.65 -6.77 -15.34
N LYS A 8 19.01 -7.44 -16.30
CA LYS A 8 18.35 -6.80 -17.43
C LYS A 8 16.85 -6.81 -17.18
N LEU A 9 16.22 -5.64 -17.30
CA LEU A 9 14.77 -5.52 -17.19
C LEU A 9 14.14 -6.00 -18.49
N GLU A 10 13.17 -6.90 -18.38
CA GLU A 10 12.31 -7.30 -19.48
C GLU A 10 11.29 -6.20 -19.78
N LEU A 11 11.06 -5.96 -21.06
CA LEU A 11 10.02 -5.03 -21.50
C LEU A 11 8.67 -5.76 -21.55
N LEU A 12 7.64 -5.18 -20.94
CA LEU A 12 6.26 -5.64 -21.13
C LEU A 12 5.83 -5.38 -22.58
N THR A 13 5.49 -6.45 -23.29
CA THR A 13 5.08 -6.39 -24.70
C THR A 13 3.59 -6.66 -24.90
N ASP A 14 2.95 -7.31 -23.92
CA ASP A 14 1.51 -7.53 -23.88
C ASP A 14 0.79 -6.25 -23.42
N TYR A 15 -0.20 -5.83 -24.21
CA TYR A 15 -0.94 -4.59 -23.98
C TYR A 15 -1.79 -4.64 -22.70
N ASP A 16 -2.42 -5.77 -22.42
CA ASP A 16 -3.29 -5.92 -21.26
C ASP A 16 -2.47 -5.98 -19.96
N MET A 17 -1.30 -6.62 -19.98
CA MET A 17 -0.35 -6.57 -18.87
C MET A 17 0.07 -5.12 -18.58
N LEU A 18 0.41 -4.34 -19.62
CA LEU A 18 0.77 -2.93 -19.46
C LEU A 18 -0.36 -2.16 -18.76
N LEU A 19 -1.60 -2.30 -19.23
CA LEU A 19 -2.76 -1.63 -18.64
C LEU A 19 -3.00 -2.04 -17.18
N ILE A 20 -2.85 -3.32 -16.84
CA ILE A 20 -2.97 -3.80 -15.46
C ILE A 20 -1.89 -3.18 -14.57
N ILE A 21 -0.64 -3.18 -15.01
CA ILE A 21 0.47 -2.60 -14.25
C ILE A 21 0.24 -1.11 -14.04
N GLU A 22 -0.09 -0.35 -15.09
CA GLU A 22 -0.39 1.08 -14.98
C GLU A 22 -1.56 1.37 -14.05
N LYS A 23 -2.63 0.56 -14.14
CA LYS A 23 -3.79 0.63 -13.23
C LYS A 23 -3.42 0.26 -11.79
N GLY A 24 -2.37 -0.50 -11.56
CA GLY A 24 -1.84 -0.86 -10.24
C GLY A 24 -0.90 0.16 -9.60
N ILE A 25 -0.28 1.05 -10.39
CA ILE A 25 0.66 2.04 -9.86
C ILE A 25 -0.04 3.02 -8.91
N ARG A 26 0.55 3.24 -7.73
CA ARG A 26 0.13 4.22 -6.73
C ARG A 26 1.30 5.13 -6.39
N GLY A 27 1.01 6.41 -6.16
CA GLY A 27 2.00 7.40 -5.72
C GLY A 27 2.23 7.39 -4.21
N GLY A 28 2.93 8.42 -3.71
CA GLY A 28 3.06 8.65 -2.27
C GLY A 28 1.74 9.07 -1.63
N LEU A 29 1.46 8.57 -0.43
CA LEU A 29 0.33 9.00 0.38
C LEU A 29 0.64 10.35 1.02
N THR A 30 -0.32 11.28 0.95
CA THR A 30 -0.31 12.51 1.74
C THR A 30 -1.65 12.63 2.44
N GLN A 31 -1.64 12.53 3.76
CA GLN A 31 -2.86 12.50 4.57
C GLN A 31 -2.65 13.24 5.90
N ALA A 32 -3.71 13.89 6.38
CA ALA A 32 -3.77 14.51 7.70
C ALA A 32 -5.00 13.97 8.45
N SER A 33 -4.81 12.90 9.21
CA SER A 33 -5.91 12.21 9.94
C SER A 33 -6.37 12.99 11.17
N LYS A 34 -5.43 13.65 11.88
CA LYS A 34 -5.71 14.55 13.01
C LYS A 34 -5.39 15.99 12.65
N ARG A 35 -6.41 16.86 12.63
CA ARG A 35 -6.27 18.27 12.21
C ARG A 35 -5.47 19.14 13.19
N TYR A 36 -5.54 18.83 14.48
CA TYR A 36 -4.86 19.60 15.52
C TYR A 36 -4.41 18.71 16.68
N ALA A 37 -3.18 18.90 17.12
CA ALA A 37 -2.63 18.31 18.32
C ALA A 37 -1.82 19.37 19.07
N LYS A 38 -2.05 19.50 20.38
CA LYS A 38 -1.28 20.38 21.27
C LYS A 38 -0.47 19.51 22.22
N VAL A 39 0.84 19.74 22.27
CA VAL A 39 1.73 19.07 23.21
C VAL A 39 1.45 19.50 24.65
N ASN A 40 1.61 18.58 25.60
CA ASN A 40 1.54 18.88 27.03
C ASN A 40 2.68 18.14 27.74
N ASN A 41 3.85 18.76 27.80
CA ASN A 41 5.01 18.18 28.46
C ASN A 41 5.85 19.27 29.12
N LYS A 42 6.72 18.88 30.06
CA LYS A 42 7.52 19.79 30.89
C LYS A 42 8.48 20.71 30.12
N LYS A 43 8.67 20.51 28.80
CA LYS A 43 9.57 21.33 27.98
C LYS A 43 8.88 22.56 27.38
N ILE A 44 7.57 22.71 27.52
CA ILE A 44 6.83 23.88 27.02
C ILE A 44 6.43 24.82 28.17
N PRO A 45 6.38 26.15 27.95
CA PRO A 45 6.00 27.12 28.98
C PRO A 45 4.60 26.88 29.58
N ASP A 46 3.64 26.48 28.76
CA ASP A 46 2.23 26.28 29.16
C ASP A 46 1.94 24.86 29.70
N PHE A 47 2.94 24.18 30.27
CA PHE A 47 2.74 22.82 30.78
C PHE A 47 1.72 22.80 31.93
N ASN A 48 0.71 21.93 31.81
CA ASN A 48 -0.27 21.71 32.88
C ASN A 48 -0.17 20.28 33.42
N GLN A 49 0.13 20.16 34.71
CA GLN A 49 0.27 18.88 35.41
C GLN A 49 -1.05 18.12 35.58
N THR A 50 -2.20 18.80 35.53
CA THR A 50 -3.52 18.13 35.60
C THR A 50 -3.91 17.47 34.29
N ASN A 51 -3.33 17.90 33.18
CA ASN A 51 -3.63 17.36 31.85
C ASN A 51 -2.76 16.14 31.53
N PRO A 52 -3.23 15.20 30.68
CA PRO A 52 -2.42 14.08 30.23
C PRO A 52 -1.10 14.54 29.59
N LYS A 53 -0.01 13.85 29.90
CA LYS A 53 1.30 14.13 29.29
C LYS A 53 1.27 13.73 27.82
N LEU A 54 1.60 14.66 26.92
CA LEU A 54 1.58 14.45 25.48
C LEU A 54 2.87 14.96 24.83
N TRP A 55 3.45 14.09 24.01
CA TRP A 55 4.61 14.35 23.17
C TRP A 55 4.22 14.26 21.71
N LEU A 56 4.86 15.04 20.86
CA LEU A 56 4.76 14.95 19.41
C LEU A 56 6.09 14.47 18.88
N VAL A 57 6.06 13.47 18.00
CA VAL A 57 7.25 12.89 17.39
C VAL A 57 7.17 13.13 15.88
N TYR A 58 8.26 13.61 15.30
CA TYR A 58 8.45 13.70 13.85
C TYR A 58 9.39 12.57 13.41
N GLN A 59 8.95 11.79 12.43
CA GLN A 59 9.71 10.67 11.87
C GLN A 59 9.88 10.90 10.38
N ASP A 60 11.11 10.78 9.89
CA ASP A 60 11.47 10.93 8.50
C ASP A 60 12.39 9.78 8.10
N TYR A 61 12.04 9.08 7.02
CA TYR A 61 12.79 7.94 6.54
C TYR A 61 13.79 8.38 5.47
N ASN A 62 15.08 8.29 5.80
CA ASN A 62 16.16 8.59 4.86
C ASN A 62 16.14 7.64 3.65
N ASN A 63 16.04 8.21 2.45
CA ASN A 63 16.10 7.46 1.18
C ASN A 63 15.08 6.30 1.09
N LEU A 64 13.81 6.57 1.40
CA LEU A 64 12.73 5.57 1.40
C LEU A 64 12.66 4.75 0.09
N TYR A 65 12.71 5.42 -1.06
CA TYR A 65 12.70 4.72 -2.35
C TYR A 65 13.97 3.91 -2.60
N GLY A 66 15.15 4.39 -2.17
CA GLY A 66 16.38 3.61 -2.27
C GLY A 66 16.35 2.34 -1.44
N TRP A 67 15.78 2.40 -0.24
CA TRP A 67 15.52 1.23 0.59
C TRP A 67 14.52 0.28 -0.07
N ALA A 68 13.40 0.79 -0.60
CA ALA A 68 12.42 -0.03 -1.31
C ALA A 68 13.04 -0.72 -2.54
N MET A 69 13.85 0.00 -3.31
CA MET A 69 14.57 -0.55 -4.46
C MET A 69 15.59 -1.63 -4.07
N SER A 70 16.07 -1.68 -2.82
CA SER A 70 17.00 -2.72 -2.33
C SER A 70 16.32 -4.03 -1.94
N ARG A 71 15.00 -4.11 -2.06
CA ARG A 71 14.25 -5.35 -1.88
C ARG A 71 14.23 -6.17 -3.18
N TYR A 72 13.84 -7.43 -3.07
CA TYR A 72 13.55 -8.26 -4.25
C TYR A 72 12.36 -7.64 -4.99
N MET A 73 12.49 -7.52 -6.31
CA MET A 73 11.49 -6.92 -7.19
C MET A 73 11.44 -7.70 -8.51
N SER A 74 10.27 -7.76 -9.12
CA SER A 74 10.07 -8.38 -10.41
C SER A 74 10.83 -7.61 -11.50
N TYR A 75 11.60 -8.33 -12.32
CA TYR A 75 12.42 -7.74 -13.40
C TYR A 75 12.24 -8.42 -14.76
N GLY A 76 11.58 -9.59 -14.83
CA GLY A 76 11.32 -10.31 -16.06
C GLY A 76 10.62 -11.65 -15.83
N GLY A 77 10.45 -12.43 -16.90
CA GLY A 77 9.66 -13.66 -16.93
C GLY A 77 8.16 -13.41 -16.87
N PHE A 78 7.68 -12.27 -17.39
CA PHE A 78 6.28 -11.87 -17.26
C PHE A 78 5.39 -12.80 -18.09
N LYS A 79 4.41 -13.42 -17.43
CA LYS A 79 3.46 -14.33 -18.05
C LYS A 79 2.13 -14.28 -17.33
N TRP A 80 1.06 -14.49 -18.08
CA TRP A 80 -0.23 -14.80 -17.51
C TRP A 80 -0.17 -16.15 -16.80
N VAL A 81 -0.87 -16.24 -15.68
CA VAL A 81 -1.04 -17.47 -14.90
C VAL A 81 -2.53 -17.68 -14.67
N GLU A 82 -2.92 -18.93 -14.40
CA GLU A 82 -4.30 -19.21 -14.04
C GLU A 82 -4.70 -18.39 -12.81
N SER A 83 -5.97 -17.97 -12.78
CA SER A 83 -6.53 -17.16 -11.69
C SER A 83 -6.76 -18.03 -10.46
N THR A 84 -5.67 -18.44 -9.81
CA THR A 84 -5.67 -19.16 -8.53
C THR A 84 -4.80 -18.43 -7.52
N LEU A 85 -5.15 -18.59 -6.25
CA LEU A 85 -4.35 -18.08 -5.13
C LEU A 85 -3.39 -19.13 -4.57
N ASP A 86 -3.33 -20.30 -5.22
CA ASP A 86 -2.54 -21.43 -4.75
C ASP A 86 -1.07 -21.03 -4.64
N GLY A 87 -0.53 -21.12 -3.42
CA GLY A 87 0.83 -20.72 -3.11
C GLY A 87 1.00 -19.24 -2.81
N LEU A 88 -0.06 -18.44 -2.66
CA LEU A 88 0.05 -17.07 -2.15
C LEU A 88 0.71 -17.09 -0.76
N GLU A 89 0.29 -17.99 0.11
CA GLU A 89 0.83 -18.20 1.46
C GLU A 89 2.27 -18.72 1.49
N THR A 90 2.75 -19.30 0.38
CA THR A 90 4.13 -19.81 0.29
C THR A 90 5.11 -18.79 -0.27
N LEU A 91 4.60 -17.68 -0.82
CA LEU A 91 5.44 -16.57 -1.29
C LEU A 91 6.04 -15.80 -0.11
N THR A 92 7.32 -15.50 -0.23
CA THR A 92 8.12 -14.76 0.75
C THR A 92 8.83 -13.60 0.07
N TYR A 93 9.32 -12.64 0.85
CA TYR A 93 10.07 -11.48 0.34
C TYR A 93 11.34 -11.81 -0.46
N THR A 94 11.77 -13.07 -0.50
CA THR A 94 12.95 -13.52 -1.24
C THR A 94 12.61 -14.66 -2.21
N SER A 95 11.33 -14.88 -2.48
CA SER A 95 10.89 -15.89 -3.45
C SER A 95 11.40 -15.53 -4.86
N GLU A 96 11.72 -16.55 -5.64
CA GLU A 96 12.19 -16.38 -7.02
C GLU A 96 11.07 -15.95 -7.98
N ILE A 97 9.82 -16.17 -7.59
CA ILE A 97 8.62 -15.86 -8.36
C ILE A 97 7.80 -14.88 -7.55
N ASP A 98 7.24 -13.89 -8.23
CA ASP A 98 6.29 -12.94 -7.70
C ASP A 98 4.93 -13.08 -8.40
N ARG A 99 3.88 -12.52 -7.79
CA ARG A 99 2.55 -12.44 -8.39
C ARG A 99 1.92 -11.07 -8.20
N ILE A 100 1.16 -10.65 -9.19
CA ILE A 100 0.25 -9.51 -9.16
C ILE A 100 -1.14 -10.05 -9.39
N PHE A 101 -2.09 -9.62 -8.57
CA PHE A 101 -3.47 -10.08 -8.62
C PHE A 101 -4.40 -8.93 -8.96
N GLU A 102 -5.48 -9.23 -9.65
CA GLU A 102 -6.66 -8.38 -9.73
C GLU A 102 -7.77 -9.01 -8.90
N VAL A 103 -8.17 -8.35 -7.81
CA VAL A 103 -9.10 -8.90 -6.82
C VAL A 103 -10.15 -7.89 -6.40
N ASP A 104 -11.27 -8.39 -5.93
CA ASP A 104 -12.22 -7.59 -5.14
C ASP A 104 -11.81 -7.66 -3.67
N ILE A 105 -11.77 -6.51 -3.00
CA ILE A 105 -11.42 -6.39 -1.59
C ILE A 105 -12.63 -5.91 -0.82
N SER A 106 -12.96 -6.65 0.24
CA SER A 106 -13.94 -6.25 1.22
C SER A 106 -13.29 -5.71 2.49
N TYR A 107 -13.84 -4.59 2.97
CA TYR A 107 -13.39 -3.91 4.19
C TYR A 107 -14.42 -4.16 5.30
N PRO A 108 -14.14 -5.06 6.25
CA PRO A 108 -15.04 -5.31 7.37
C PRO A 108 -15.18 -4.09 8.27
N LYS A 109 -16.39 -3.84 8.78
CA LYS A 109 -16.71 -2.64 9.57
C LYS A 109 -15.96 -2.60 10.89
N GLU A 110 -15.71 -3.77 11.47
CA GLU A 110 -14.96 -3.96 12.71
C GLU A 110 -13.51 -3.43 12.62
N LEU A 111 -12.95 -3.29 11.42
CA LEU A 111 -11.60 -2.74 11.23
C LEU A 111 -11.60 -1.21 11.10
N HIS A 112 -12.76 -0.57 10.93
CA HIS A 112 -12.83 0.85 10.56
C HIS A 112 -12.21 1.75 11.63
N ASP A 113 -12.53 1.52 12.90
CA ASP A 113 -12.00 2.35 14.00
C ASP A 113 -10.49 2.21 14.13
N MET A 114 -9.98 0.99 13.97
CA MET A 114 -8.54 0.69 14.05
C MET A 114 -7.76 1.28 12.87
N LEU A 115 -8.33 1.25 11.66
CA LEU A 115 -7.64 1.63 10.42
C LEU A 115 -8.02 3.02 9.92
N ASN A 116 -8.78 3.79 10.69
CA ASN A 116 -9.25 5.12 10.29
C ASN A 116 -8.10 6.09 9.98
N ASP A 117 -6.98 5.97 10.69
CA ASP A 117 -5.83 6.84 10.50
C ASP A 117 -4.99 6.49 9.27
N ILE A 118 -4.78 5.19 9.00
CA ILE A 118 -3.97 4.69 7.87
C ILE A 118 -4.64 3.44 7.28
N PRO A 119 -5.64 3.60 6.39
CA PRO A 119 -6.27 2.48 5.69
C PRO A 119 -5.31 1.74 4.76
N PHE A 120 -5.43 0.41 4.72
CA PHE A 120 -4.78 -0.40 3.68
C PHE A 120 -5.37 -0.14 2.27
N LEU A 121 -4.54 -0.43 1.27
CA LEU A 121 -4.91 -0.56 -0.16
C LEU A 121 -5.48 0.71 -0.79
N LEU A 122 -4.75 1.82 -0.68
CA LEU A 122 -5.14 3.12 -1.23
C LEU A 122 -5.55 3.06 -2.72
N GLN A 123 -6.57 3.82 -3.10
CA GLN A 123 -7.11 3.80 -4.47
C GLN A 123 -7.04 5.17 -5.12
N ASN A 124 -6.62 5.21 -6.39
CA ASN A 124 -6.76 6.42 -7.20
C ASN A 124 -8.22 6.62 -7.59
N SER A 125 -8.83 7.71 -7.14
CA SER A 125 -10.20 8.08 -7.49
C SER A 125 -10.40 9.60 -7.49
N ILE A 126 -11.53 10.06 -8.03
CA ILE A 126 -11.86 11.49 -8.05
C ILE A 126 -12.70 11.78 -6.81
N PRO A 127 -12.20 12.56 -5.83
CA PRO A 127 -12.98 12.88 -4.65
C PRO A 127 -14.19 13.76 -5.01
N PRO A 128 -15.27 13.72 -4.20
CA PRO A 128 -16.43 14.58 -4.40
C PRO A 128 -16.02 16.05 -4.53
N GLY A 129 -16.48 16.72 -5.60
CA GLY A 129 -16.16 18.13 -5.88
C GLY A 129 -14.79 18.38 -6.51
N SER A 130 -14.00 17.35 -6.83
CA SER A 130 -12.74 17.47 -7.58
C SER A 130 -12.92 17.07 -9.04
N LYS A 131 -12.05 17.59 -9.92
CA LYS A 131 -11.87 17.10 -11.30
C LYS A 131 -10.62 16.23 -11.47
N ASN A 132 -9.73 16.26 -10.49
CA ASN A 132 -8.46 15.57 -10.53
C ASN A 132 -8.53 14.27 -9.72
N LYS A 133 -7.95 13.20 -10.28
CA LYS A 133 -7.69 11.96 -9.55
C LYS A 133 -6.72 12.23 -8.41
N LYS A 134 -6.99 11.64 -7.25
CA LYS A 134 -6.11 11.67 -6.08
C LYS A 134 -5.98 10.25 -5.54
N LEU A 135 -4.88 9.99 -4.86
CA LEU A 135 -4.73 8.77 -4.07
C LEU A 135 -5.55 8.92 -2.80
N MET A 136 -6.61 8.13 -2.67
CA MET A 136 -7.58 8.22 -1.58
C MET A 136 -7.39 7.09 -0.58
N ALA A 137 -7.31 7.46 0.69
CA ALA A 137 -7.29 6.56 1.83
C ALA A 137 -8.72 6.31 2.31
N THR A 138 -9.41 5.37 1.67
CA THR A 138 -10.81 5.04 2.00
C THR A 138 -10.94 3.63 2.54
N LEU A 139 -11.85 3.46 3.50
CA LEU A 139 -12.29 2.18 4.06
C LEU A 139 -13.38 1.51 3.21
N HIS A 140 -13.57 1.94 1.96
CA HIS A 140 -14.56 1.35 1.07
C HIS A 140 -14.08 0.03 0.49
N HIS A 141 -15.03 -0.85 0.16
CA HIS A 141 -14.78 -2.00 -0.71
C HIS A 141 -14.11 -1.53 -2.00
N LYS A 142 -13.17 -2.33 -2.50
CA LYS A 142 -12.47 -2.06 -3.77
C LYS A 142 -12.83 -3.16 -4.74
N LYS A 143 -13.11 -2.78 -5.98
CA LYS A 143 -13.37 -3.72 -7.06
C LYS A 143 -12.22 -3.68 -8.06
N ASN A 144 -11.91 -4.83 -8.66
CA ASN A 144 -10.91 -4.94 -9.71
C ASN A 144 -9.58 -4.29 -9.31
N TYR A 145 -9.16 -4.54 -8.07
CA TYR A 145 -8.02 -3.90 -7.43
C TYR A 145 -6.74 -4.66 -7.77
N ILE A 146 -5.82 -3.99 -8.46
CA ILE A 146 -4.51 -4.54 -8.81
C ILE A 146 -3.57 -4.42 -7.60
N ILE A 147 -3.01 -5.55 -7.18
CA ILE A 147 -2.19 -5.64 -5.97
C ILE A 147 -1.05 -6.64 -6.13
N TYR A 148 0.13 -6.25 -5.64
CA TYR A 148 1.29 -7.14 -5.53
C TYR A 148 1.12 -8.08 -4.32
N TYR A 149 1.57 -9.33 -4.44
CA TYR A 149 1.27 -10.39 -3.47
C TYR A 149 1.56 -10.03 -2.00
N ASN A 150 2.67 -9.33 -1.73
CA ASN A 150 3.07 -8.98 -0.36
C ASN A 150 2.08 -8.04 0.33
N ASN A 151 1.50 -7.10 -0.41
CA ASN A 151 0.50 -6.16 0.09
C ASN A 151 -0.83 -6.87 0.29
N LEU A 152 -1.13 -7.88 -0.54
CA LEU A 152 -2.31 -8.72 -0.37
C LEU A 152 -2.19 -9.59 0.88
N GLN A 153 -1.04 -10.25 1.10
CA GLN A 153 -0.75 -10.98 2.33
C GLN A 153 -0.91 -10.07 3.56
N GLN A 154 -0.27 -8.89 3.55
CA GLN A 154 -0.39 -7.94 4.65
C GLN A 154 -1.85 -7.52 4.91
N ALA A 155 -2.64 -7.28 3.87
CA ALA A 155 -4.04 -6.92 4.02
C ALA A 155 -4.86 -8.07 4.65
N ILE A 156 -4.64 -9.30 4.20
CA ILE A 156 -5.32 -10.51 4.71
C ILE A 156 -4.96 -10.76 6.16
N GLU A 157 -3.67 -10.67 6.50
CA GLU A 157 -3.18 -10.82 7.88
C GLU A 157 -3.81 -9.80 8.83
N ASN A 158 -4.20 -8.63 8.32
CA ASN A 158 -4.87 -7.57 9.07
C ASN A 158 -6.42 -7.63 8.95
N GLY A 159 -6.97 -8.73 8.45
CA GLY A 159 -8.40 -9.03 8.47
C GLY A 159 -9.19 -8.53 7.25
N LEU A 160 -8.55 -7.98 6.22
CA LEU A 160 -9.27 -7.66 4.98
C LEU A 160 -9.65 -8.94 4.26
N LEU A 161 -10.86 -8.94 3.69
CA LEU A 161 -11.38 -10.07 2.93
C LEU A 161 -11.20 -9.82 1.44
N TYR A 162 -11.10 -10.88 0.65
CA TYR A 162 -10.94 -10.77 -0.80
C TYR A 162 -11.75 -11.83 -1.55
N SER A 163 -11.94 -11.61 -2.84
CA SER A 163 -12.43 -12.61 -3.79
C SER A 163 -11.75 -12.44 -5.14
N LEU A 164 -11.48 -13.56 -5.81
CA LEU A 164 -11.06 -13.57 -7.20
C LEU A 164 -12.21 -13.11 -8.09
N ILE A 165 -11.85 -12.50 -9.23
CA ILE A 165 -12.83 -12.08 -10.23
C ILE A 165 -13.22 -13.29 -11.06
N SER A 166 -14.52 -13.51 -11.19
CA SER A 166 -15.12 -14.54 -12.05
C SER A 166 -15.11 -14.13 -13.51
#